data_AF-A0A849E427-F1
#
_entry.id   AF-A0A849E427-F1
#
_cell.length_a   1.000
_cell.length_b   1.000
_cell.length_c   1.000
_cell.angle_alpha   90.00
_cell.angle_beta   90.00
_cell.angle_gamma   90.00
#
_symmetry.space_group_name_H-M   'P 1'
#
loop_
_entity.id
_entity.type
_entity.pdbx_description
1 polymer ?
#
loop_
_entity_poly.entity_id
_entity_poly.type
_entity_poly.pdbx_seq_one_letter_code
_entity_poly.pdbx_strand_id
1 'polypeptide(L)'
;SYIDEAIALFAADSEIYIGSHHWPIWGQDKIADFLVKQRDLYKFIHDQTVRMMNQGYTPDEIADNLKLPESLATFISNRGYYGTVKHNAKAVYQYYMGWYDANPANLNPLPASDSASRYVTLMGGAEAVIQAAKEAFKNGEYEWSAELLNKVVFSQPDNLKARQDLAAAYQQMGFQAESGPWRNVYLTAAMELLQGAPEEGVDLKSFYEILLRTPVNKIFESMAVRIDAEAAEELPLTIRINFTDLDERYDLEISNGVLHHRRATSEQVAAELMLTQPLFVGMIVGTVGAKDTLFSDDLTVNGSMLDLARFFSLIDKPDGLFNIVEP
;
A
#
# COMPACT_ATOMS: atom_id res chain seq x y z
N SER A 1 12.49 -22.04 -10.17
CA SER A 1 12.17 -20.60 -10.12
C SER A 1 12.60 -19.98 -11.44
N TYR A 2 12.07 -18.81 -11.84
CA TYR A 2 12.41 -18.21 -13.14
C TYR A 2 13.90 -17.88 -13.32
N ILE A 3 14.60 -17.49 -12.24
CA ILE A 3 16.05 -17.23 -12.32
C ILE A 3 16.83 -18.54 -12.60
N ASP A 4 16.42 -19.66 -11.98
CA ASP A 4 17.06 -20.96 -12.22
C ASP A 4 16.84 -21.44 -13.66
N GLU A 5 15.63 -21.23 -14.19
CA GLU A 5 15.32 -21.51 -15.60
C GLU A 5 16.15 -20.62 -16.54
N ALA A 6 16.30 -19.33 -16.25
CA ALA A 6 17.13 -18.43 -17.03
C ALA A 6 18.61 -18.84 -17.04
N ILE A 7 19.12 -19.37 -15.91
CA ILE A 7 20.48 -19.95 -15.86
C ILE A 7 20.58 -21.12 -16.83
N ALA A 8 19.64 -22.07 -16.76
CA ALA A 8 19.67 -23.28 -17.58
C ALA A 8 19.55 -22.98 -19.09
N LEU A 9 18.75 -21.97 -19.46
CA LEU A 9 18.50 -21.63 -20.85
C LEU A 9 19.57 -20.71 -21.46
N PHE A 10 20.13 -19.78 -20.69
CA PHE A 10 20.87 -18.65 -21.27
C PHE A 10 22.25 -18.41 -20.69
N ALA A 11 22.57 -18.85 -19.47
CA ALA A 11 23.81 -18.44 -18.82
C ALA A 11 25.07 -18.96 -19.53
N ALA A 12 24.98 -20.10 -20.23
CA ALA A 12 26.12 -20.68 -20.96
C ALA A 12 26.53 -19.87 -22.21
N ASP A 13 25.62 -19.08 -22.77
CA ASP A 13 25.84 -18.34 -24.02
C ASP A 13 25.76 -16.80 -23.81
N SER A 14 25.57 -16.35 -22.57
CA SER A 14 25.39 -14.93 -22.25
C SER A 14 26.72 -14.22 -22.07
N GLU A 15 27.00 -13.24 -22.92
CA GLU A 15 28.18 -12.36 -22.77
C GLU A 15 27.88 -11.10 -21.94
N ILE A 16 26.63 -10.63 -21.96
CA ILE A 16 26.19 -9.40 -21.28
C ILE A 16 24.82 -9.64 -20.64
N TYR A 17 24.68 -9.26 -19.37
CA TYR A 17 23.40 -9.16 -18.67
C TYR A 17 23.02 -7.69 -18.48
N ILE A 18 21.77 -7.34 -18.78
CA ILE A 18 21.19 -6.01 -18.56
C ILE A 18 19.82 -6.20 -17.89
N GLY A 19 19.57 -5.45 -16.80
CA GLY A 19 18.25 -5.36 -16.18
C GLY A 19 17.61 -4.00 -16.39
N SER A 20 16.32 -3.86 -16.07
CA SER A 20 15.60 -2.58 -16.14
C SER A 20 16.11 -1.54 -15.14
N HIS A 21 16.91 -1.95 -14.15
CA HIS A 21 17.54 -1.10 -13.15
C HIS A 21 19.01 -1.49 -12.93
N HIS A 22 19.77 -0.54 -12.40
CA HIS A 22 21.22 -0.63 -12.12
C HIS A 22 22.08 -0.81 -13.38
N TRP A 23 23.33 -1.23 -13.20
CA TRP A 23 24.31 -1.34 -14.26
C TRP A 23 24.43 -2.78 -14.79
N PRO A 24 24.80 -2.95 -16.07
CA PRO A 24 25.03 -4.25 -16.70
C PRO A 24 26.22 -5.04 -16.12
N ILE A 25 26.27 -6.33 -16.43
CA ILE A 25 27.35 -7.27 -16.07
C ILE A 25 27.90 -7.89 -17.36
N TRP A 26 29.23 -7.94 -17.50
CA TRP A 26 29.91 -8.55 -18.65
C TRP A 26 30.70 -9.79 -18.25
N GLY A 27 30.69 -10.79 -19.13
CA GLY A 27 31.42 -12.03 -19.00
C GLY A 27 30.58 -13.14 -18.41
N GLN A 28 30.56 -14.28 -19.12
CA GLN A 28 29.73 -15.46 -18.83
C GLN A 28 29.83 -15.91 -17.37
N ASP A 29 31.04 -16.11 -16.85
CA ASP A 29 31.25 -16.59 -15.47
C ASP A 29 30.65 -15.64 -14.41
N LYS A 30 30.77 -14.32 -14.62
CA LYS A 30 30.24 -13.32 -13.69
C LYS A 30 28.72 -13.26 -13.75
N ILE A 31 28.14 -13.43 -14.94
CA ILE A 31 26.69 -13.48 -15.14
C ILE A 31 26.13 -14.74 -14.47
N ALA A 32 26.74 -15.90 -14.70
CA ALA A 32 26.35 -17.16 -14.06
C ALA A 32 26.43 -17.08 -12.53
N ASP A 33 27.52 -16.55 -11.98
CA ASP A 33 27.69 -16.37 -10.54
C ASP A 33 26.63 -15.41 -9.94
N PHE A 34 26.38 -14.28 -10.61
CA PHE A 34 25.33 -13.34 -10.22
C PHE A 34 23.95 -14.00 -10.19
N LEU A 35 23.57 -14.70 -11.27
CA LEU A 35 22.27 -15.35 -11.36
C LEU A 35 22.12 -16.46 -10.31
N VAL A 36 23.15 -17.27 -10.09
CA VAL A 36 23.16 -18.31 -9.04
C VAL A 36 22.96 -17.69 -7.67
N LYS A 37 23.72 -16.64 -7.32
CA LYS A 37 23.58 -15.96 -6.03
C LYS A 37 22.22 -15.29 -5.85
N GLN A 38 21.61 -14.76 -6.91
CA GLN A 38 20.27 -14.20 -6.86
C GLN A 38 19.20 -15.29 -6.71
N ARG A 39 19.28 -16.38 -7.49
CA ARG A 39 18.41 -17.55 -7.36
C ARG A 39 18.42 -18.08 -5.93
N ASP A 40 19.62 -18.27 -5.38
CA ASP A 40 19.81 -18.84 -4.05
C ASP A 40 19.37 -17.88 -2.95
N LEU A 41 19.54 -16.56 -3.12
CA LEU A 41 19.01 -15.55 -2.20
C LEU A 41 17.51 -15.67 -2.00
N TYR A 42 16.74 -15.63 -3.09
CA TYR A 42 15.27 -15.69 -3.00
C TYR A 42 14.79 -17.05 -2.48
N LYS A 43 15.40 -18.15 -2.94
CA LYS A 43 15.06 -19.49 -2.47
C LYS A 43 15.41 -19.68 -0.99
N PHE A 44 16.52 -19.15 -0.53
CA PHE A 44 16.92 -19.20 0.87
C PHE A 44 15.94 -18.44 1.76
N ILE A 45 15.60 -17.19 1.41
CA ILE A 45 14.63 -16.39 2.17
C ILE A 45 13.30 -17.16 2.27
N HIS A 46 12.80 -17.67 1.14
CA HIS A 46 11.56 -18.46 1.12
C HIS A 46 11.64 -19.72 1.98
N ASP A 47 12.56 -20.64 1.66
CA ASP A 47 12.58 -21.98 2.25
C ASP A 47 12.93 -21.92 3.74
N GLN A 48 13.81 -21.02 4.16
CA GLN A 48 14.16 -20.89 5.57
C GLN A 48 13.08 -20.20 6.38
N THR A 49 12.34 -19.24 5.81
CA THR A 49 11.12 -18.73 6.45
C THR A 49 10.10 -19.84 6.64
N VAL A 50 9.80 -20.63 5.60
CA VAL A 50 8.83 -21.75 5.70
C VAL A 50 9.32 -22.80 6.70
N ARG A 51 10.62 -23.11 6.71
CA ARG A 51 11.20 -24.04 7.69
C ARG A 51 11.00 -23.55 9.13
N MET A 52 11.24 -22.28 9.41
CA MET A 52 11.07 -21.71 10.76
C MET A 52 9.60 -21.56 11.13
N MET A 53 8.73 -21.20 10.18
CA MET A 53 7.28 -21.24 10.37
C MET A 53 6.80 -22.64 10.78
N ASN A 54 7.28 -23.70 10.11
CA ASN A 54 6.99 -25.09 10.48
C ASN A 54 7.56 -25.49 11.85
N GLN A 55 8.49 -24.72 12.40
CA GLN A 55 9.02 -24.87 13.76
C GLN A 55 8.23 -24.06 14.80
N GLY A 56 7.17 -23.36 14.38
CA GLY A 56 6.31 -22.57 15.27
C GLY A 56 6.76 -21.13 15.49
N TYR A 57 7.77 -20.64 14.78
CA TYR A 57 8.18 -19.25 14.87
C TYR A 57 7.13 -18.32 14.24
N THR A 58 6.89 -17.19 14.89
CA THR A 58 6.02 -16.09 14.43
C THR A 58 6.73 -15.22 13.39
N PRO A 59 6.02 -14.33 12.64
CA PRO A 59 6.64 -13.48 11.63
C PRO A 59 7.83 -12.65 12.14
N ASP A 60 7.68 -12.07 13.33
CA ASP A 60 8.71 -11.21 13.94
C ASP A 60 9.93 -12.01 14.37
N GLU A 61 9.73 -13.18 14.98
CA GLU A 61 10.84 -14.04 15.37
C GLU A 61 11.60 -14.56 14.14
N ILE A 62 10.91 -14.93 13.06
CA ILE A 62 11.56 -15.33 11.81
C ILE A 62 12.37 -14.17 11.25
N ALA A 63 11.79 -12.97 11.17
CA ALA A 63 12.47 -11.80 10.64
C ALA A 63 13.75 -11.47 11.42
N ASP A 64 13.76 -11.65 12.74
CA ASP A 64 14.93 -11.36 13.54
C ASP A 64 16.00 -12.46 13.50
N ASN A 65 15.58 -13.73 13.42
CA ASN A 65 16.48 -14.88 13.43
C ASN A 65 17.01 -15.29 12.05
N LEU A 66 16.31 -14.97 10.96
CA LEU A 66 16.74 -15.36 9.61
C LEU A 66 17.97 -14.55 9.17
N LYS A 67 19.12 -15.22 9.08
CA LYS A 67 20.38 -14.66 8.58
C LYS A 67 20.80 -15.35 7.29
N LEU A 68 21.18 -14.56 6.29
CA LEU A 68 21.77 -15.10 5.07
C LEU A 68 23.12 -15.77 5.38
N PRO A 69 23.48 -16.86 4.70
CA PRO A 69 24.82 -17.41 4.79
C PRO A 69 25.83 -16.41 4.22
N GLU A 70 27.08 -16.48 4.69
CA GLU A 70 28.15 -15.53 4.33
C GLU A 70 28.34 -15.42 2.79
N SER A 71 28.21 -16.55 2.08
CA SER A 71 28.30 -16.63 0.62
C SER A 71 27.27 -15.76 -0.13
N LEU A 72 26.14 -15.46 0.51
CA LEU A 72 25.10 -14.58 -0.03
C LEU A 72 25.15 -13.19 0.61
N ALA A 73 25.46 -13.08 1.90
CA ALA A 73 25.39 -11.84 2.67
C ALA A 73 26.48 -10.82 2.29
N THR A 74 27.64 -11.31 1.83
CA THR A 74 28.81 -10.49 1.47
C THR A 74 28.81 -10.09 -0.01
N PHE A 75 27.92 -10.65 -0.82
CA PHE A 75 27.79 -10.30 -2.23
C PHE A 75 27.01 -8.97 -2.35
N ILE A 76 27.65 -7.95 -2.90
CA ILE A 76 27.13 -6.57 -2.90
C ILE A 76 25.74 -6.45 -3.55
N SER A 77 25.47 -7.24 -4.60
CA SER A 77 24.17 -7.22 -5.29
C SER A 77 23.04 -7.91 -4.51
N ASN A 78 23.36 -8.62 -3.43
CA ASN A 78 22.38 -9.26 -2.55
C ASN A 78 22.07 -8.41 -1.30
N ARG A 79 22.72 -7.24 -1.14
CA ARG A 79 22.47 -6.35 -0.01
C ARG A 79 21.07 -5.75 -0.09
N GLY A 80 20.50 -5.48 1.08
CA GLY A 80 19.10 -5.06 1.22
C GLY A 80 18.86 -3.58 0.91
N TYR A 81 19.34 -3.06 -0.22
CA TYR A 81 19.22 -1.64 -0.57
C TYR A 81 17.78 -1.22 -0.94
N TYR A 82 16.97 -2.17 -1.39
CA TYR A 82 15.56 -1.94 -1.72
C TYR A 82 14.66 -2.77 -0.80
N GLY A 83 14.49 -4.06 -1.10
CA GLY A 83 13.91 -5.02 -0.16
C GLY A 83 14.88 -5.39 0.96
N THR A 84 14.36 -5.85 2.10
CA THR A 84 15.18 -6.34 3.21
C THR A 84 14.87 -7.80 3.51
N VAL A 85 15.85 -8.56 4.01
CA VAL A 85 15.63 -9.94 4.46
C VAL A 85 14.53 -9.99 5.53
N LYS A 86 14.56 -9.04 6.49
CA LYS A 86 13.55 -8.93 7.56
C LYS A 86 12.13 -8.78 6.99
N HIS A 87 11.90 -7.79 6.13
CA HIS A 87 10.58 -7.52 5.56
C HIS A 87 10.11 -8.66 4.64
N ASN A 88 11.02 -9.17 3.78
CA ASN A 88 10.68 -10.24 2.85
C ASN A 88 10.34 -11.55 3.57
N ALA A 89 10.98 -11.85 4.71
CA ALA A 89 10.64 -13.00 5.53
C ALA A 89 9.22 -12.90 6.11
N LYS A 90 8.83 -11.72 6.61
CA LYS A 90 7.45 -11.46 7.06
C LYS A 90 6.45 -11.63 5.92
N ALA A 91 6.77 -11.13 4.73
CA ALA A 91 5.92 -11.27 3.56
C ALA A 91 5.74 -12.73 3.12
N VAL A 92 6.80 -13.55 3.16
CA VAL A 92 6.69 -14.99 2.91
C VAL A 92 5.80 -15.65 3.97
N TYR A 93 5.92 -15.29 5.24
CA TYR A 93 5.00 -15.79 6.26
C TYR A 93 3.55 -15.41 5.95
N GLN A 94 3.30 -14.13 5.67
CA GLN A 94 1.97 -13.62 5.36
C GLN A 94 1.35 -14.29 4.13
N TYR A 95 2.16 -14.64 3.13
CA TYR A 95 1.69 -15.39 1.96
C TYR A 95 1.11 -16.76 2.32
N TYR A 96 1.69 -17.48 3.28
CA TYR A 96 1.25 -18.82 3.66
C TYR A 96 0.21 -18.85 4.80
N MET A 97 0.39 -18.01 5.82
CA MET A 97 -0.41 -18.05 7.05
C MET A 97 -1.37 -16.87 7.20
N GLY A 98 -1.26 -15.84 6.35
CA GLY A 98 -1.99 -14.59 6.50
C GLY A 98 -1.41 -13.70 7.62
N TRP A 99 -2.23 -12.81 8.15
CA TRP A 99 -1.81 -11.77 9.11
C TRP A 99 -1.72 -12.27 10.56
N TYR A 100 -2.45 -13.32 10.90
CA TYR A 100 -2.65 -13.77 12.29
C TYR A 100 -1.56 -14.75 12.72
N ASP A 101 -0.93 -14.49 13.86
CA ASP A 101 0.19 -15.28 14.41
C ASP A 101 -0.26 -16.50 15.26
N ALA A 102 -1.57 -16.80 15.26
CA ALA A 102 -2.21 -17.85 16.06
C ALA A 102 -2.23 -17.62 17.58
N ASN A 103 -1.71 -16.49 18.11
CA ASN A 103 -1.87 -16.12 19.51
C ASN A 103 -3.21 -15.39 19.73
N PRO A 104 -4.18 -15.95 20.50
CA PRO A 104 -5.51 -15.34 20.64
C PRO A 104 -5.52 -13.91 21.20
N ALA A 105 -4.46 -13.49 21.90
CA ALA A 105 -4.31 -12.10 22.35
C ALA A 105 -4.26 -11.09 21.17
N ASN A 106 -3.82 -11.55 20.00
CA ASN A 106 -3.63 -10.74 18.79
C ASN A 106 -4.77 -10.93 17.77
N LEU A 107 -5.80 -11.74 18.07
CA LEU A 107 -6.89 -12.05 17.13
C LEU A 107 -7.89 -10.89 16.99
N ASN A 108 -8.21 -10.22 18.10
CA ASN A 108 -9.13 -9.08 18.13
C ASN A 108 -8.57 -7.98 19.05
N PRO A 109 -7.43 -7.37 18.67
CA PRO A 109 -6.81 -6.34 19.48
C PRO A 109 -7.71 -5.09 19.51
N LEU A 110 -7.61 -4.32 20.59
CA LEU A 110 -8.18 -2.98 20.62
C LEU A 110 -7.56 -2.11 19.52
N PRO A 111 -8.27 -1.09 19.01
CA PRO A 111 -7.66 -0.03 18.21
C PRO A 111 -6.39 0.53 18.86
N ALA A 112 -5.44 0.96 18.03
CA ALA A 112 -4.12 1.39 18.50
C ALA A 112 -4.22 2.51 19.55
N SER A 113 -5.04 3.53 19.31
CA SER A 113 -5.26 4.67 20.23
C SER A 113 -5.89 4.25 21.56
N ASP A 114 -6.82 3.30 21.53
CA ASP A 114 -7.50 2.77 22.71
C ASP A 114 -6.54 1.99 23.61
N SER A 115 -5.73 1.09 23.01
CA SER A 115 -4.73 0.32 23.76
C SER A 115 -3.59 1.21 24.27
N ALA A 116 -3.13 2.15 23.45
CA ALA A 116 -2.07 3.11 23.79
C ALA A 116 -2.39 3.89 25.07
N SER A 117 -3.62 4.40 25.19
CA SER A 117 -4.05 5.14 26.38
C SER A 117 -4.03 4.30 27.67
N ARG A 118 -4.37 3.02 27.58
CA ARG A 118 -4.31 2.09 28.71
C ARG A 118 -2.86 1.76 29.09
N TYR A 119 -1.98 1.53 28.11
CA TYR A 119 -0.56 1.32 28.35
C TYR A 119 0.08 2.51 29.05
N VAL A 120 -0.15 3.73 28.54
CA VAL A 120 0.40 4.96 29.13
C VAL A 120 -0.05 5.12 30.58
N THR A 121 -1.32 4.83 30.89
CA THR A 121 -1.83 4.89 32.27
C THR A 121 -1.15 3.85 33.17
N LEU A 122 -1.02 2.59 32.71
CA LEU A 122 -0.37 1.53 33.48
C LEU A 122 1.14 1.77 33.70
N MET A 123 1.81 2.44 32.76
CA MET A 123 3.23 2.77 32.84
C MET A 123 3.51 4.02 33.71
N GLY A 124 2.51 4.60 34.36
CA GLY A 124 2.69 5.76 35.25
C GLY A 124 2.51 7.12 34.57
N GLY A 125 1.87 7.17 33.40
CA GLY A 125 1.57 8.39 32.66
C GLY A 125 2.63 8.74 31.60
N ALA A 126 2.28 9.71 30.74
CA ALA A 126 3.10 10.06 29.57
C ALA A 126 4.54 10.46 29.91
N GLU A 127 4.73 11.25 30.97
CA GLU A 127 6.08 11.70 31.35
C GLU A 127 6.99 10.54 31.79
N ALA A 128 6.44 9.55 32.50
CA ALA A 128 7.19 8.37 32.90
C ALA A 128 7.63 7.55 31.68
N VAL A 129 6.73 7.37 30.71
CA VAL A 129 7.02 6.67 29.45
C VAL A 129 8.06 7.42 28.62
N ILE A 130 7.93 8.74 28.48
CA ILE A 130 8.91 9.58 27.76
C ILE A 130 10.29 9.47 28.42
N GLN A 131 10.36 9.49 29.75
CA GLN A 131 11.62 9.36 30.47
C GLN A 131 12.28 8.00 30.23
N ALA A 132 11.52 6.91 30.31
CA ALA A 132 12.01 5.56 30.00
C ALA A 132 12.48 5.45 28.53
N ALA A 133 11.74 6.05 27.59
CA ALA A 133 12.11 6.07 26.18
C ALA A 133 13.39 6.87 25.91
N LYS A 134 13.65 7.95 26.64
CA LYS A 134 14.92 8.70 26.56
C LYS A 134 16.10 7.89 27.09
N GLU A 135 15.88 7.06 28.10
CA GLU A 135 16.92 6.16 28.61
C GLU A 135 17.25 5.08 27.58
N ALA A 136 16.23 4.44 26.99
CA ALA A 136 16.40 3.52 25.85
C ALA A 136 17.16 4.18 24.69
N PHE A 137 16.77 5.41 24.33
CA PHE A 137 17.45 6.18 23.27
C PHE A 137 18.93 6.42 23.57
N LYS A 138 19.28 6.81 24.82
CA LYS A 138 20.67 7.02 25.24
C LYS A 138 21.50 5.73 25.17
N ASN A 139 20.86 4.58 25.36
CA ASN A 139 21.50 3.27 25.26
C ASN A 139 21.61 2.76 23.81
N GLY A 140 21.07 3.49 22.83
CA GLY A 140 21.05 3.08 21.42
C GLY A 140 19.92 2.13 21.06
N GLU A 141 18.93 1.95 21.94
CA GLU A 141 17.77 1.07 21.76
C GLU A 141 16.64 1.84 21.04
N TYR A 142 16.91 2.26 19.80
CA TYR A 142 16.02 3.19 19.08
C TYR A 142 14.66 2.58 18.73
N GLU A 143 14.60 1.29 18.37
CA GLU A 143 13.37 0.55 18.12
C GLU A 143 12.48 0.53 19.37
N TRP A 144 13.06 0.27 20.54
CA TRP A 144 12.34 0.22 21.81
C TRP A 144 11.88 1.61 22.26
N SER A 145 12.75 2.62 22.12
CA SER A 145 12.41 4.02 22.35
C SER A 145 11.21 4.45 21.50
N ALA A 146 11.22 4.10 20.20
CA ALA A 146 10.13 4.40 19.28
C ALA A 146 8.83 3.68 19.67
N GLU A 147 8.89 2.40 20.06
CA GLU A 147 7.71 1.64 20.51
C GLU A 147 7.01 2.32 21.70
N LEU A 148 7.79 2.73 22.72
CA LEU A 148 7.27 3.43 23.90
C LEU A 148 6.65 4.79 23.53
N LEU A 149 7.38 5.61 22.76
CA LEU A 149 6.93 6.95 22.39
C LEU A 149 5.70 6.91 21.47
N ASN A 150 5.59 5.90 20.60
CA ASN A 150 4.40 5.69 19.78
C ASN A 150 3.15 5.48 20.63
N LYS A 151 3.24 4.79 21.79
CA LYS A 151 2.10 4.68 22.73
C LYS A 151 1.70 6.04 23.30
N VAL A 152 2.65 6.93 23.54
CA VAL A 152 2.31 8.29 24.00
C VAL A 152 1.66 9.09 22.88
N VAL A 153 2.21 9.08 21.66
CA VAL A 153 1.65 9.82 20.52
C VAL A 153 0.24 9.34 20.15
N PHE A 154 0.00 8.03 20.09
CA PHE A 154 -1.34 7.48 19.81
C PHE A 154 -2.35 7.69 20.95
N SER A 155 -1.89 7.95 22.17
CA SER A 155 -2.75 8.31 23.30
C SER A 155 -3.00 9.82 23.41
N GLN A 156 -2.00 10.62 23.07
CA GLN A 156 -1.94 12.07 23.26
C GLN A 156 -1.28 12.71 22.02
N PRO A 157 -1.99 12.83 20.89
CA PRO A 157 -1.42 13.31 19.64
C PRO A 157 -0.88 14.74 19.71
N ASP A 158 -1.39 15.56 20.63
CA ASP A 158 -0.92 16.93 20.88
C ASP A 158 0.31 17.01 21.80
N ASN A 159 0.84 15.87 22.28
CA ASN A 159 2.03 15.84 23.13
C ASN A 159 3.29 16.11 22.30
N LEU A 160 3.60 17.39 22.11
CA LEU A 160 4.72 17.86 21.31
C LEU A 160 6.06 17.24 21.73
N LYS A 161 6.23 16.97 23.03
CA LYS A 161 7.48 16.38 23.53
C LYS A 161 7.65 14.94 23.06
N ALA A 162 6.59 14.14 23.16
CA ALA A 162 6.59 12.76 22.67
C ALA A 162 6.81 12.71 21.15
N ARG A 163 6.15 13.58 20.38
CA ARG A 163 6.34 13.69 18.92
C ARG A 163 7.79 13.98 18.56
N GLN A 164 8.40 14.97 19.21
CA GLN A 164 9.80 15.36 18.98
C GLN A 164 10.77 14.23 19.32
N ASP A 165 10.58 13.57 20.46
CA ASP A 165 11.44 12.48 20.88
C ASP A 165 11.27 11.25 19.97
N LEU A 166 10.03 10.96 19.50
CA LEU A 166 9.76 9.88 18.55
C LEU A 166 10.40 10.15 17.17
N ALA A 167 10.30 11.39 16.69
CA ALA A 167 10.95 11.81 15.46
C ALA A 167 12.48 11.61 15.55
N ALA A 168 13.10 11.91 16.69
CA ALA A 168 14.52 11.66 16.91
C ALA A 168 14.87 10.17 16.87
N ALA A 169 14.05 9.30 17.46
CA ALA A 169 14.22 7.84 17.38
C ALA A 169 14.16 7.35 15.93
N TYR A 170 13.13 7.76 15.17
CA TYR A 170 13.02 7.42 13.75
C TYR A 170 14.20 7.97 12.91
N GLN A 171 14.71 9.16 13.20
CA GLN A 171 15.91 9.66 12.51
C GLN A 171 17.12 8.74 12.69
N GLN A 172 17.36 8.25 13.91
CA GLN A 172 18.46 7.31 14.16
C GLN A 172 18.25 5.97 13.42
N MET A 173 17.02 5.44 13.43
CA MET A 173 16.67 4.24 12.67
C MET A 173 16.88 4.44 11.15
N GLY A 174 16.47 5.60 10.62
CA GLY A 174 16.68 5.98 9.22
C GLY A 174 18.14 6.19 8.83
N PHE A 175 18.99 6.63 9.77
CA PHE A 175 20.45 6.74 9.54
C PHE A 175 21.15 5.39 9.51
N GLN A 176 20.62 4.39 10.21
CA GLN A 176 21.18 3.03 10.25
C GLN A 176 20.60 2.11 9.17
N ALA A 177 19.49 2.50 8.53
CA ALA A 177 18.86 1.71 7.49
C ALA A 177 19.73 1.65 6.22
N GLU A 178 20.14 0.43 5.83
CA GLU A 178 20.79 0.15 4.53
C GLU A 178 19.78 0.22 3.37
N SER A 179 18.50 -0.07 3.64
CA SER A 179 17.41 0.02 2.66
C SER A 179 16.98 1.47 2.45
N GLY A 180 17.01 1.93 1.20
CA GLY A 180 16.48 3.22 0.79
C GLY A 180 15.01 3.40 1.19
N PRO A 181 14.11 2.44 0.88
CA PRO A 181 12.73 2.48 1.35
C PRO A 181 12.57 2.60 2.87
N TRP A 182 13.27 1.80 3.68
CA TRP A 182 13.18 1.90 5.15
C TRP A 182 13.68 3.25 5.66
N ARG A 183 14.81 3.74 5.12
CA ARG A 183 15.31 5.08 5.41
C ARG A 183 14.24 6.14 5.15
N ASN A 184 13.61 6.09 3.97
CA ASN A 184 12.60 7.06 3.58
C ASN A 184 11.38 7.00 4.51
N VAL A 185 10.88 5.79 4.82
CA VAL A 185 9.74 5.61 5.75
C VAL A 185 10.05 6.26 7.11
N TYR A 186 11.20 5.96 7.71
CA TYR A 186 11.56 6.54 9.01
C TYR A 186 11.75 8.06 8.96
N LEU A 187 12.42 8.58 7.94
CA LEU A 187 12.69 10.02 7.84
C LEU A 187 11.43 10.83 7.50
N THR A 188 10.52 10.29 6.69
CA THR A 188 9.21 10.90 6.42
C THR A 188 8.34 10.86 7.68
N ALA A 189 8.30 9.74 8.40
CA ALA A 189 7.60 9.64 9.68
C ALA A 189 8.09 10.69 10.70
N ALA A 190 9.42 10.87 10.79
CA ALA A 190 10.00 11.92 11.63
C ALA A 190 9.62 13.33 11.16
N MET A 191 9.55 13.57 9.84
CA MET A 191 9.14 14.84 9.28
C MET A 191 7.68 15.16 9.62
N GLU A 192 6.76 14.22 9.43
CA GLU A 192 5.33 14.39 9.71
C GLU A 192 5.06 14.63 11.20
N LEU A 193 5.77 13.93 12.10
CA LEU A 193 5.66 14.20 13.54
C LEU A 193 6.06 15.63 13.92
N LEU A 194 7.00 16.24 13.18
CA LEU A 194 7.51 17.58 13.44
C LEU A 194 6.74 18.69 12.72
N GLN A 195 6.15 18.39 11.56
CA GLN A 195 5.59 19.39 10.65
C GLN A 195 4.09 19.21 10.38
N GLY A 196 3.52 18.05 10.71
CA GLY A 196 2.16 17.65 10.34
C GLY A 196 2.12 16.79 9.07
N ALA A 197 0.95 16.24 8.77
CA ALA A 197 0.68 15.52 7.53
C ALA A 197 0.84 16.45 6.30
N PRO A 198 1.03 15.90 5.09
CA PRO A 198 1.06 16.69 3.87
C PRO A 198 -0.19 17.57 3.71
N GLU A 199 -0.03 18.78 3.18
CA GLU A 199 -1.16 19.68 2.87
C GLU A 199 -1.83 19.34 1.52
N GLU A 200 -1.11 18.64 0.64
CA GLU A 200 -1.56 18.29 -0.70
C GLU A 200 -1.46 16.77 -0.94
N GLY A 201 -2.56 16.19 -1.39
CA GLY A 201 -2.65 14.79 -1.77
C GLY A 201 -2.25 14.55 -3.22
N VAL A 202 -2.48 13.33 -3.69
CA VAL A 202 -2.19 12.94 -5.07
C VAL A 202 -3.15 13.63 -6.05
N ASP A 203 -2.62 14.39 -7.02
CA ASP A 203 -3.42 14.94 -8.11
C ASP A 203 -3.83 13.84 -9.10
N LEU A 204 -5.10 13.41 -9.03
CA LEU A 204 -5.67 12.39 -9.92
C LEU A 204 -5.60 12.77 -11.40
N LYS A 205 -5.50 14.06 -11.75
CA LYS A 205 -5.35 14.51 -13.15
C LYS A 205 -4.06 13.98 -13.78
N SER A 206 -3.01 13.77 -12.98
CA SER A 206 -1.74 13.20 -13.45
C SER A 206 -1.88 11.75 -13.95
N PHE A 207 -2.96 11.06 -13.58
CA PHE A 207 -3.24 9.68 -14.01
C PHE A 207 -4.13 9.59 -15.25
N TYR A 208 -4.55 10.72 -15.83
CA TYR A 208 -5.48 10.75 -16.98
C TYR A 208 -5.03 9.80 -18.11
N GLU A 209 -3.78 9.93 -18.56
CA GLU A 209 -3.21 9.11 -19.64
C GLU A 209 -3.13 7.62 -19.30
N ILE A 210 -2.91 7.28 -18.03
CA ILE A 210 -2.88 5.89 -17.57
C ILE A 210 -4.30 5.31 -17.58
N LEU A 211 -5.28 6.08 -17.10
CA LEU A 211 -6.68 5.67 -17.05
C LEU A 211 -7.31 5.52 -18.44
N LEU A 212 -6.92 6.33 -19.43
CA LEU A 212 -7.34 6.12 -20.83
C LEU A 212 -6.91 4.76 -21.39
N ARG A 213 -5.76 4.24 -20.94
CA ARG A 213 -5.23 2.93 -21.37
C ARG A 213 -5.65 1.79 -20.44
N THR A 214 -6.43 2.10 -19.41
CA THR A 214 -6.92 1.13 -18.43
C THR A 214 -8.22 0.52 -18.96
N PRO A 215 -8.35 -0.83 -18.98
CA PRO A 215 -9.60 -1.47 -19.35
C PRO A 215 -10.78 -0.93 -18.53
N VAL A 216 -11.90 -0.64 -19.19
CA VAL A 216 -13.08 0.00 -18.57
C VAL A 216 -13.55 -0.74 -17.31
N ASN A 217 -13.51 -2.08 -17.31
CA ASN A 217 -13.88 -2.87 -16.14
C ASN A 217 -13.01 -2.55 -14.91
N LYS A 218 -11.72 -2.22 -15.08
CA LYS A 218 -10.83 -1.83 -13.96
C LYS A 218 -11.16 -0.44 -13.42
N ILE A 219 -11.66 0.46 -14.26
CA ILE A 219 -12.16 1.76 -13.82
C ILE A 219 -13.39 1.56 -12.92
N PHE A 220 -14.32 0.68 -13.31
CA PHE A 220 -15.49 0.36 -12.50
C PHE A 220 -15.15 -0.41 -11.21
N GLU A 221 -14.19 -1.34 -11.23
CA GLU A 221 -13.66 -1.96 -10.01
C GLU A 221 -13.16 -0.91 -9.02
N SER A 222 -12.42 0.10 -9.51
CA SER A 222 -11.95 1.22 -8.67
C SER A 222 -13.08 2.14 -8.20
N MET A 223 -14.16 2.28 -8.95
CA MET A 223 -15.33 3.05 -8.50
C MET A 223 -16.12 2.29 -7.42
N ALA A 224 -16.23 0.97 -7.55
CA ALA A 224 -17.02 0.15 -6.64
C ALA A 224 -16.49 0.18 -5.20
N VAL A 225 -15.17 0.25 -5.01
CA VAL A 225 -14.56 0.35 -3.67
C VAL A 225 -14.71 1.73 -3.01
N ARG A 226 -15.27 2.72 -3.74
CA ARG A 226 -15.48 4.09 -3.27
C ARG A 226 -16.94 4.38 -2.93
N ILE A 227 -17.80 3.38 -2.93
CA ILE A 227 -19.20 3.56 -2.59
C ILE A 227 -19.35 3.76 -1.08
N ASP A 228 -20.03 4.85 -0.71
CA ASP A 228 -20.61 5.00 0.63
C ASP A 228 -21.73 3.96 0.79
N ALA A 229 -21.39 2.85 1.44
CA ALA A 229 -22.31 1.72 1.60
C ALA A 229 -23.54 2.06 2.44
N GLU A 230 -23.41 2.94 3.45
CA GLU A 230 -24.53 3.33 4.32
C GLU A 230 -25.54 4.17 3.53
N ALA A 231 -25.07 5.14 2.75
CA ALA A 231 -25.94 5.94 1.90
C ALA A 231 -26.53 5.11 0.73
N ALA A 232 -25.78 4.13 0.22
CA ALA A 232 -26.18 3.28 -0.90
C ALA A 232 -27.19 2.18 -0.52
N GLU A 233 -27.30 1.79 0.75
CA GLU A 233 -28.27 0.81 1.23
C GLU A 233 -29.72 1.23 0.91
N GLU A 234 -30.01 2.53 1.05
CA GLU A 234 -31.33 3.11 0.83
C GLU A 234 -31.62 3.42 -0.66
N LEU A 235 -30.71 3.10 -1.58
CA LEU A 235 -30.82 3.46 -3.00
C LEU A 235 -30.46 2.31 -3.96
N PRO A 236 -31.26 1.22 -4.01
CA PRO A 236 -31.11 0.21 -5.04
C PRO A 236 -31.39 0.84 -6.41
N LEU A 237 -30.41 0.79 -7.31
CA LEU A 237 -30.45 1.52 -8.57
C LEU A 237 -29.58 0.86 -9.62
N THR A 238 -30.01 0.85 -10.88
CA THR A 238 -29.15 0.50 -12.01
C THR A 238 -29.02 1.67 -12.96
N ILE A 239 -27.77 2.05 -13.26
CA ILE A 239 -27.41 3.05 -14.27
C ILE A 239 -26.65 2.34 -15.39
N ARG A 240 -26.88 2.76 -16.63
CA ARG A 240 -26.09 2.29 -17.78
C ARG A 240 -25.05 3.33 -18.18
N ILE A 241 -23.83 2.88 -18.44
CA ILE A 241 -22.80 3.68 -19.11
C ILE A 241 -22.58 3.10 -20.50
N ASN A 242 -22.69 3.93 -21.53
CA ASN A 242 -22.52 3.58 -22.93
C ASN A 242 -21.35 4.39 -23.51
N PHE A 243 -20.24 3.71 -23.76
CA PHE A 243 -19.03 4.27 -24.38
C PHE A 243 -19.17 4.26 -25.90
N THR A 244 -19.50 5.41 -26.48
CA THR A 244 -19.84 5.55 -27.90
C THR A 244 -18.65 5.35 -28.84
N ASP A 245 -17.43 5.63 -28.36
CA ASP A 245 -16.17 5.45 -29.06
C ASP A 245 -15.65 4.01 -29.02
N LEU A 246 -16.04 3.25 -27.99
CA LEU A 246 -15.64 1.85 -27.82
C LEU A 246 -16.68 0.85 -28.33
N ASP A 247 -17.92 1.29 -28.62
CA ASP A 247 -19.08 0.43 -28.85
C ASP A 247 -19.33 -0.54 -27.67
N GLU A 248 -19.20 -0.02 -26.46
CA GLU A 248 -19.23 -0.78 -25.22
C GLU A 248 -20.31 -0.27 -24.26
N ARG A 249 -21.14 -1.16 -23.74
CA ARG A 249 -22.19 -0.83 -22.76
C ARG A 249 -22.05 -1.62 -21.47
N TYR A 250 -22.25 -0.95 -20.35
CA TYR A 250 -22.13 -1.51 -19.02
C TYR A 250 -23.30 -1.09 -18.13
N ASP A 251 -23.81 -2.03 -17.35
CA ASP A 251 -24.76 -1.75 -16.27
C ASP A 251 -24.00 -1.69 -14.94
N LEU A 252 -24.23 -0.61 -14.21
CA LEU A 252 -23.75 -0.31 -12.87
C LEU A 252 -24.93 -0.43 -11.91
N GLU A 253 -24.96 -1.51 -11.14
CA GLU A 253 -26.06 -1.85 -10.24
C GLU A 253 -25.62 -1.68 -8.78
N ILE A 254 -26.30 -0.81 -8.06
CA ILE A 254 -26.19 -0.69 -6.60
C ILE A 254 -27.26 -1.60 -5.98
N SER A 255 -26.82 -2.49 -5.11
CA SER A 255 -27.70 -3.32 -4.29
C SER A 255 -27.01 -3.65 -2.97
N ASN A 256 -27.73 -3.56 -1.85
CA ASN A 256 -27.22 -3.86 -0.51
C ASN A 256 -25.92 -3.09 -0.17
N GLY A 257 -25.85 -1.80 -0.54
CA GLY A 257 -24.66 -0.97 -0.31
C GLY A 257 -23.44 -1.29 -1.19
N VAL A 258 -23.59 -2.18 -2.18
CA VAL A 258 -22.50 -2.64 -3.06
C VAL A 258 -22.77 -2.25 -4.50
N LEU A 259 -21.74 -1.75 -5.19
CA LEU A 259 -21.77 -1.52 -6.63
C LEU A 259 -21.24 -2.74 -7.41
N HIS A 260 -22.10 -3.32 -8.23
CA HIS A 260 -21.76 -4.30 -9.25
C HIS A 260 -21.61 -3.63 -10.61
N HIS A 261 -20.70 -4.15 -11.43
CA HIS A 261 -20.56 -3.73 -12.82
C HIS A 261 -20.48 -4.94 -13.75
N ARG A 262 -21.18 -4.88 -14.88
CA ARG A 262 -21.18 -5.94 -15.90
C ARG A 262 -21.46 -5.36 -17.28
N ARG A 263 -21.15 -6.10 -18.33
CA ARG A 263 -21.64 -5.77 -19.68
C ARG A 263 -23.17 -5.64 -19.63
N ALA A 264 -23.71 -4.69 -20.38
CA ALA A 264 -25.13 -4.36 -20.30
C ALA A 264 -26.01 -5.55 -20.67
N THR A 265 -26.91 -5.92 -19.75
CA THR A 265 -27.89 -7.01 -19.91
C THR A 265 -29.26 -6.66 -19.32
N SER A 266 -29.35 -5.62 -18.49
CA SER A 266 -30.59 -5.21 -17.84
C SER A 266 -31.59 -4.66 -18.86
N GLU A 267 -32.84 -5.11 -18.77
CA GLU A 267 -33.91 -4.62 -19.65
C GLU A 267 -34.31 -3.18 -19.32
N GLN A 268 -34.28 -2.84 -18.03
CA GLN A 268 -34.61 -1.51 -17.52
C GLN A 268 -33.46 -0.97 -16.67
N VAL A 269 -33.15 0.30 -16.87
CA VAL A 269 -32.20 1.07 -16.08
C VAL A 269 -32.85 2.41 -15.76
N ALA A 270 -32.49 3.01 -14.62
CA ALA A 270 -33.06 4.28 -14.21
C ALA A 270 -32.57 5.44 -15.09
N ALA A 271 -31.31 5.38 -15.53
CA ALA A 271 -30.75 6.27 -16.51
C ALA A 271 -29.64 5.60 -17.32
N GLU A 272 -29.37 6.13 -18.51
CA GLU A 272 -28.26 5.76 -19.38
C GLU A 272 -27.43 7.02 -19.71
N LEU A 273 -26.14 6.95 -19.44
CA LEU A 273 -25.14 7.97 -19.76
C LEU A 273 -24.37 7.53 -21.01
N MET A 274 -24.53 8.25 -22.12
CA MET A 274 -23.83 8.02 -23.37
C MET A 274 -22.74 9.07 -23.54
N LEU A 275 -21.49 8.63 -23.66
CA LEU A 275 -20.31 9.49 -23.77
C LEU A 275 -19.11 8.70 -24.29
N THR A 276 -18.01 9.39 -24.58
CA THR A 276 -16.74 8.74 -24.93
C THR A 276 -15.94 8.35 -23.68
N GLN A 277 -15.05 7.36 -23.77
CA GLN A 277 -14.17 6.99 -22.66
C GLN A 277 -13.31 8.17 -22.18
N PRO A 278 -12.69 9.00 -23.05
CA PRO A 278 -11.98 10.19 -22.62
C PRO A 278 -12.82 11.17 -21.80
N LEU A 279 -14.08 11.39 -22.18
CA LEU A 279 -14.97 12.27 -21.44
C LEU A 279 -15.28 11.71 -20.06
N PHE A 280 -15.59 10.41 -19.97
CA PHE A 280 -15.84 9.73 -18.70
C PHE A 280 -14.63 9.77 -17.76
N VAL A 281 -13.44 9.43 -18.26
CA VAL A 281 -12.20 9.50 -17.47
C VAL A 281 -11.96 10.93 -17.01
N GLY A 282 -12.14 11.92 -17.88
CA GLY A 282 -11.95 13.33 -17.55
C GLY A 282 -12.90 13.83 -16.46
N MET A 283 -14.14 13.33 -16.43
CA MET A 283 -15.08 13.59 -15.33
C MET A 283 -14.59 12.98 -14.01
N ILE A 284 -14.11 11.73 -14.02
CA ILE A 284 -13.64 11.02 -12.81
C ILE A 284 -12.42 11.69 -12.19
N VAL A 285 -11.44 12.09 -13.01
CA VAL A 285 -10.21 12.74 -12.51
C VAL A 285 -10.36 14.26 -12.33
N GLY A 286 -11.50 14.83 -12.73
CA GLY A 286 -11.78 16.25 -12.60
C GLY A 286 -10.99 17.15 -13.55
N THR A 287 -10.55 16.65 -14.71
CA THR A 287 -10.04 17.49 -15.81
C THR A 287 -11.18 18.15 -16.58
N VAL A 288 -12.39 17.59 -16.50
CA VAL A 288 -13.62 18.16 -17.06
C VAL A 288 -14.56 18.50 -15.90
N GLY A 289 -15.01 19.76 -15.84
CA GLY A 289 -15.97 20.20 -14.84
C GLY A 289 -17.39 19.71 -15.16
N ALA A 290 -18.16 19.31 -14.14
CA ALA A 290 -19.53 18.81 -14.31
C ALA A 290 -20.44 19.77 -15.11
N LYS A 291 -20.20 21.09 -15.01
CA LYS A 291 -20.94 22.10 -15.78
C LYS A 291 -20.54 22.12 -17.26
N ASP A 292 -19.27 21.91 -17.58
CA ASP A 292 -18.78 21.94 -18.96
C ASP A 292 -19.20 20.67 -19.73
N THR A 293 -19.38 19.55 -19.02
CA THR A 293 -19.85 18.28 -19.60
C THR A 293 -21.35 18.26 -19.85
N LEU A 294 -22.16 18.81 -18.92
CA LEU A 294 -23.63 18.80 -19.01
C LEU A 294 -24.19 19.60 -20.19
N PHE A 295 -23.39 20.48 -20.80
CA PHE A 295 -23.76 21.28 -21.98
C PHE A 295 -22.95 20.92 -23.23
N SER A 296 -22.11 19.89 -23.19
CA SER A 296 -21.37 19.43 -24.36
C SER A 296 -22.23 18.54 -25.25
N ASP A 297 -22.08 18.65 -26.57
CA ASP A 297 -22.73 17.76 -27.54
C ASP A 297 -22.23 16.29 -27.42
N ASP A 298 -21.14 16.09 -26.67
CA ASP A 298 -20.47 14.80 -26.46
C ASP A 298 -21.05 13.98 -25.29
N LEU A 299 -22.06 14.51 -24.59
CA LEU A 299 -22.76 13.85 -23.48
C LEU A 299 -24.26 13.78 -23.75
N THR A 300 -24.82 12.58 -23.80
CA THR A 300 -26.27 12.39 -23.86
C THR A 300 -26.75 11.58 -22.66
N VAL A 301 -27.83 12.02 -22.02
CA VAL A 301 -28.45 11.29 -20.90
C VAL A 301 -29.88 10.90 -21.25
N ASN A 302 -30.20 9.62 -21.12
CA ASN A 302 -31.57 9.11 -21.19
C ASN A 302 -32.05 8.71 -19.78
N GLY A 303 -33.32 8.93 -19.47
CA GLY A 303 -33.91 8.56 -18.18
C GLY A 303 -33.78 9.62 -17.09
N SER A 304 -33.64 9.20 -15.83
CA SER A 304 -33.70 10.07 -14.66
C SER A 304 -32.36 10.73 -14.34
N MET A 305 -32.24 12.03 -14.66
CA MET A 305 -31.09 12.86 -14.26
C MET A 305 -30.89 12.91 -12.74
N LEU A 306 -31.99 12.86 -11.98
CA LEU A 306 -31.95 12.87 -10.52
C LEU A 306 -31.28 11.61 -9.99
N ASP A 307 -31.61 10.45 -10.55
CA ASP A 307 -31.03 9.18 -10.10
C ASP A 307 -29.57 9.04 -10.53
N LEU A 308 -29.21 9.57 -11.70
CA LEU A 308 -27.81 9.68 -12.12
C LEU A 308 -26.98 10.55 -11.15
N ALA A 309 -27.51 11.70 -10.76
CA ALA A 309 -26.85 12.59 -9.79
C ALA A 309 -26.72 11.93 -8.41
N ARG A 310 -27.77 11.23 -7.95
CA ARG A 310 -27.74 10.45 -6.70
C ARG A 310 -26.69 9.36 -6.77
N PHE A 311 -26.64 8.59 -7.85
CA PHE A 311 -25.64 7.53 -8.06
C PHE A 311 -24.21 8.07 -7.90
N PHE A 312 -23.86 9.15 -8.60
CA PHE A 312 -22.50 9.71 -8.51
C PHE A 312 -22.21 10.38 -7.16
N SER A 313 -23.24 10.82 -6.42
CA SER A 313 -23.06 11.36 -5.06
C SER A 313 -22.71 10.30 -4.03
N LEU A 314 -22.96 9.02 -4.31
CA LEU A 314 -22.58 7.89 -3.45
C LEU A 314 -21.10 7.49 -3.58
N ILE A 315 -20.35 8.11 -4.50
CA ILE A 315 -18.96 7.75 -4.77
C ILE A 315 -18.03 8.76 -4.09
N ASP A 316 -17.43 8.35 -2.98
CA ASP A 316 -16.49 9.17 -2.24
C ASP A 316 -15.23 9.47 -3.04
N LYS A 317 -14.61 10.61 -2.75
CA LYS A 317 -13.28 10.94 -3.28
C LYS A 317 -12.21 10.42 -2.31
N PRO A 318 -11.12 9.80 -2.80
CA PRO A 318 -10.00 9.47 -1.93
C PRO A 318 -9.47 10.75 -1.29
N ASP A 319 -9.38 10.77 0.03
CA ASP A 319 -8.89 11.91 0.82
C ASP A 319 -7.41 12.20 0.48
N GLY A 320 -6.58 11.16 0.43
CA GLY A 320 -5.16 11.26 0.08
C GLY A 320 -4.30 11.97 1.13
N LEU A 321 -4.89 12.42 2.24
CA LEU A 321 -4.27 13.24 3.29
C LEU A 321 -4.45 12.65 4.70
N PHE A 322 -4.45 11.32 4.82
CA PHE A 322 -4.67 10.64 6.09
C PHE A 322 -3.38 10.53 6.94
N ASN A 323 -3.55 10.57 8.26
CA ASN A 323 -2.45 10.36 9.21
C ASN A 323 -1.91 8.92 9.17
N ILE A 324 -0.61 8.77 9.41
CA ILE A 324 0.06 7.46 9.49
C ILE A 324 0.73 7.27 10.85
N VAL A 325 1.47 8.28 11.32
CA VAL A 325 2.30 8.23 12.53
C VAL A 325 1.60 8.72 13.80
N GLU A 326 0.32 9.09 13.67
CA GLU A 326 -0.58 9.53 14.72
C GLU A 326 -2.02 9.13 14.36
N PRO A 327 -2.97 9.16 15.31
CA PRO A 327 -4.36 8.74 15.10
C PRO A 327 -5.13 9.47 14.00
#